data_AF-A0A0J1F5Y8-F1
#
_entry.id   AF-A0A0J1F5Y8-F1
#
_cell.length_a   1.000
_cell.length_b   1.000
_cell.length_c   1.000
_cell.angle_alpha   90.00
_cell.angle_beta   90.00
_cell.angle_gamma   90.00
#
_symmetry.space_group_name_H-M   'P 1'
#
loop_
_entity.id
_entity.type
_entity.pdbx_description
1 polymer ?
#
loop_
_entity_poly.entity_id
_entity_poly.type
_entity_poly.pdbx_seq_one_letter_code
_entity_poly.pdbx_strand_id
1 'polypeptide(L)'
;MKDHLRERQLAKAIGFTLIEVMLVIAVVGILALVTVPKYQAMTTEYHLQSSADLLAGQLRYAKQLAMDRRQNIAVGLTAHTVQVFQILNPPGQFDPLGQAQTFATGVEFSGASNAWLNQNLAFTYVYFDYRGFTQTNPAGTTAVFTLMAPAGGQRVQVNLEAGTGNVTVSWP
;
A
#
# COMPACT_ATOMS: atom_id res chain seq x y z
N MET A 1 63.17 39.02 40.04
CA MET A 1 62.98 37.85 39.17
C MET A 1 61.54 37.41 39.39
N LYS A 2 60.64 37.73 38.46
CA LYS A 2 59.17 37.66 38.63
C LYS A 2 58.71 36.24 38.31
N ASP A 3 58.36 35.46 39.31
CA ASP A 3 57.73 34.15 39.07
C ASP A 3 56.28 34.33 38.65
N HIS A 4 55.99 33.73 37.50
CA HIS A 4 54.76 33.85 36.74
C HIS A 4 53.64 33.08 37.46
N LEU A 5 52.72 33.82 38.10
CA LEU A 5 51.47 33.29 38.60
C LEU A 5 50.67 32.72 37.42
N ARG A 6 50.67 31.39 37.29
CA ARG A 6 49.79 30.66 36.38
C ARG A 6 48.35 30.86 36.84
N GLU A 7 47.65 31.80 36.21
CA GLU A 7 46.18 31.85 36.24
C GLU A 7 45.66 30.52 35.69
N ARG A 8 45.28 29.62 36.61
CA ARG A 8 44.43 28.50 36.27
C ARG A 8 43.07 29.09 35.89
N GLN A 9 42.85 29.30 34.60
CA GLN A 9 41.52 29.47 34.05
C GLN A 9 40.74 28.17 34.35
N LEU A 10 40.05 28.16 35.49
CA LEU A 10 39.06 27.16 35.84
C LEU A 10 37.96 27.30 34.78
N ALA A 11 37.95 26.38 33.81
CA ALA A 11 36.85 26.24 32.87
C ALA A 11 35.57 26.05 33.69
N LYS A 12 34.76 27.11 33.78
CA LYS A 12 33.48 27.10 34.48
C LYS A 12 32.59 26.10 33.76
N ALA A 13 32.30 24.96 34.40
CA ALA A 13 31.33 24.01 33.87
C ALA A 13 29.97 24.74 33.78
N ILE A 14 29.55 25.05 32.56
CA ILE A 14 28.24 25.65 32.27
C ILE A 14 27.26 24.48 32.26
N GLY A 15 26.70 24.15 33.42
CA GLY A 15 25.67 23.11 33.54
C GLY A 15 24.30 23.64 33.09
N PHE A 16 23.48 22.77 32.52
CA PHE A 16 22.08 23.06 32.22
C PHE A 16 21.32 23.44 33.49
N THR A 17 20.48 24.47 33.41
CA THR A 17 19.64 24.87 34.54
C THR A 17 18.37 24.01 34.59
N LEU A 18 17.81 23.82 35.79
CA LEU A 18 16.53 23.08 35.93
C LEU A 18 15.40 23.75 35.15
N ILE A 19 15.37 25.09 35.13
CA ILE A 19 14.38 25.86 34.38
C ILE A 19 14.54 25.67 32.85
N GLU A 20 15.77 25.54 32.35
CA GLU A 20 16.04 25.27 30.93
C GLU A 20 15.50 23.89 30.53
N VAL A 21 15.69 22.87 31.36
CA VAL A 21 15.10 21.54 31.12
C VAL A 21 13.57 21.59 31.15
N MET A 22 12.97 22.34 32.08
CA MET A 22 11.51 22.51 32.12
C MET A 22 10.97 23.18 30.87
N LEU A 23 11.65 24.22 30.37
CA LEU A 23 11.25 24.91 29.14
C LEU A 23 11.40 24.03 27.90
N VAL A 24 12.48 23.25 27.81
CA VAL A 24 12.68 22.29 26.70
C VAL A 24 11.57 21.23 26.69
N ILE A 25 11.24 20.64 27.84
CA ILE A 25 10.17 19.65 27.93
C ILE A 25 8.81 20.29 27.58
N ALA A 26 8.56 21.53 28.02
CA ALA A 26 7.33 22.24 27.66
C ALA A 26 7.20 22.44 26.14
N VAL A 27 8.27 22.88 25.47
CA VAL A 27 8.28 23.08 24.01
C VAL A 27 8.12 21.73 23.27
N VAL A 28 8.86 20.69 23.67
CA VAL A 28 8.74 19.35 23.07
C VAL A 28 7.33 18.79 23.25
N GLY A 29 6.71 18.98 24.41
CA GLY A 29 5.33 18.56 24.68
C GLY A 29 4.31 19.23 23.74
N ILE A 30 4.43 20.55 23.54
CA ILE A 30 3.57 21.29 22.60
C ILE A 30 3.75 20.79 21.17
N LEU A 31 5.01 20.58 20.73
CA LEU A 31 5.30 20.07 19.39
C LEU A 31 4.76 18.65 19.18
N ALA A 32 4.90 17.78 20.18
CA ALA A 32 4.42 16.40 20.12
C ALA A 32 2.89 16.35 19.97
N LEU A 33 2.16 17.20 20.72
CA LEU A 33 0.69 17.27 20.66
C LEU A 33 0.16 17.60 19.26
N VAL A 34 0.85 18.46 18.51
CA VAL A 34 0.43 18.84 17.15
C VAL A 34 0.93 17.84 16.10
N THR A 35 2.15 17.32 16.27
CA THR A 35 2.83 16.54 15.22
C THR A 35 2.34 15.11 15.13
N VAL A 36 2.11 14.43 16.26
CA VAL A 36 1.72 13.01 16.30
C VAL A 36 0.44 12.70 15.52
N PRO A 37 -0.71 13.38 15.73
CA PRO A 37 -1.93 13.05 15.00
C PRO A 37 -1.81 13.32 13.50
N LYS A 38 -1.09 14.39 13.12
CA LYS A 38 -0.84 14.74 11.72
C LYS A 38 0.00 13.68 11.01
N TYR A 39 1.02 13.16 11.67
CA TYR A 39 1.89 12.12 11.12
C TYR A 39 1.11 10.82 10.85
N GLN A 40 0.25 10.40 11.79
CA GLN A 40 -0.58 9.19 11.64
C GLN A 40 -1.55 9.26 10.44
N ALA A 41 -2.17 10.42 10.23
CA ALA A 41 -3.06 10.63 9.08
C ALA A 41 -2.28 10.54 7.76
N MET A 42 -1.12 11.20 7.67
CA MET A 42 -0.27 11.17 6.48
C MET A 42 0.22 9.75 6.16
N THR A 43 0.72 9.01 7.16
CA THR A 43 1.20 7.64 6.92
C THR A 43 0.10 6.72 6.41
N THR A 44 -1.13 6.89 6.90
CA THR A 44 -2.29 6.10 6.47
C THR A 44 -2.60 6.33 4.99
N GLU A 45 -2.62 7.59 4.56
CA GLU A 45 -2.86 7.97 3.17
C GLU A 45 -1.75 7.44 2.24
N TYR A 46 -0.48 7.58 2.65
CA TYR A 46 0.66 7.03 1.90
C TYR A 46 0.58 5.52 1.75
N HIS A 47 0.22 4.79 2.82
CA HIS A 47 0.06 3.33 2.78
C HIS A 47 -1.07 2.93 1.82
N LEU A 48 -2.18 3.64 1.85
CA LEU A 48 -3.34 3.37 1.01
C LEU A 48 -3.02 3.63 -0.48
N GLN A 49 -2.38 4.76 -0.79
CA GLN A 49 -1.90 5.09 -2.14
C GLN A 49 -0.89 4.05 -2.64
N SER A 50 0.11 3.71 -1.83
CA SER A 50 1.12 2.70 -2.21
C SER A 50 0.50 1.33 -2.49
N SER A 51 -0.52 0.93 -1.73
CA SER A 51 -1.23 -0.33 -1.94
C SER A 51 -2.10 -0.31 -3.20
N ALA A 52 -2.74 0.83 -3.50
CA ALA A 52 -3.47 1.03 -4.74
C ALA A 52 -2.55 0.98 -5.96
N ASP A 53 -1.38 1.63 -5.89
CA ASP A 53 -0.37 1.59 -6.95
C ASP A 53 0.19 0.19 -7.16
N LEU A 54 0.41 -0.54 -6.07
CA LEU A 54 0.84 -1.94 -6.10
C LEU A 54 -0.21 -2.81 -6.82
N LEU A 55 -1.49 -2.70 -6.46
CA LEU A 55 -2.57 -3.43 -7.14
C LEU A 55 -2.68 -3.03 -8.62
N ALA A 56 -2.65 -1.73 -8.91
CA ALA A 56 -2.72 -1.23 -10.28
C ALA A 56 -1.52 -1.71 -11.12
N GLY A 57 -0.33 -1.76 -10.52
CA GLY A 57 0.88 -2.32 -11.10
C GLY A 57 0.73 -3.81 -11.42
N GLN A 58 0.24 -4.61 -10.48
CA GLN A 58 0.00 -6.04 -10.68
C GLN A 58 -1.04 -6.33 -11.78
N LEU A 59 -2.11 -5.53 -11.84
CA LEU A 59 -3.11 -5.63 -12.93
C LEU A 59 -2.49 -5.34 -14.30
N ARG A 60 -1.70 -4.26 -14.42
CA ARG A 60 -1.01 -3.91 -15.69
C ARG A 60 0.03 -4.97 -16.06
N TYR A 61 0.77 -5.47 -15.09
CA TYR A 61 1.74 -6.54 -15.28
C TYR A 61 1.07 -7.83 -15.76
N ALA A 62 -0.02 -8.26 -15.13
CA ALA A 62 -0.78 -9.43 -15.55
C ALA A 62 -1.33 -9.30 -16.97
N LYS A 63 -1.82 -8.12 -17.34
CA LYS A 63 -2.25 -7.83 -18.72
C LYS A 63 -1.12 -8.01 -19.72
N GLN A 64 0.05 -7.41 -19.46
CA GLN A 64 1.22 -7.55 -20.32
C GLN A 64 1.63 -9.03 -20.43
N LEU A 65 1.67 -9.73 -19.29
CA LEU A 65 2.06 -11.13 -19.25
C LEU A 65 1.10 -12.05 -20.02
N ALA A 66 -0.21 -11.75 -19.99
CA ALA A 66 -1.22 -12.49 -20.76
C ALA A 66 -1.00 -12.36 -22.26
N MET A 67 -0.68 -11.15 -22.72
CA MET A 67 -0.39 -10.86 -24.12
C MET A 67 0.92 -11.49 -24.56
N ASP A 68 1.97 -11.39 -23.74
CA ASP A 68 3.30 -11.91 -24.04
C ASP A 68 3.31 -13.44 -24.10
N ARG A 69 2.66 -14.10 -23.13
CA ARG A 69 2.62 -15.58 -23.05
C ARG A 69 1.49 -16.21 -23.86
N ARG A 70 0.58 -15.41 -24.40
CA ARG A 70 -0.66 -15.87 -25.06
C ARG A 70 -1.46 -16.83 -24.20
N GLN A 71 -1.57 -16.52 -22.92
CA GLN A 71 -2.23 -17.34 -21.90
C GLN A 71 -3.18 -16.50 -21.06
N ASN A 72 -4.14 -17.14 -20.41
CA ASN A 72 -5.02 -16.46 -19.48
C ASN A 72 -4.28 -16.25 -18.16
N ILE A 73 -4.16 -14.99 -17.74
CA ILE A 73 -3.44 -14.60 -16.52
C ILE A 73 -4.41 -13.91 -15.58
N ALA A 74 -4.51 -14.43 -14.36
CA ALA A 74 -5.36 -13.88 -13.31
C ALA A 74 -4.57 -13.01 -12.34
N VAL A 75 -5.27 -12.05 -11.75
CA VAL A 75 -4.84 -11.34 -10.54
C VAL A 75 -5.79 -11.71 -9.43
N GLY A 76 -5.28 -12.39 -8.41
CA GLY A 76 -6.03 -12.81 -7.23
C GLY A 76 -5.69 -11.93 -6.03
N LEU A 77 -6.70 -11.58 -5.24
CA LEU A 77 -6.61 -10.76 -4.06
C LEU A 77 -7.18 -11.50 -2.86
N THR A 78 -6.43 -11.51 -1.76
CA THR A 78 -6.93 -11.80 -0.41
C THR A 78 -7.13 -10.48 0.33
N ALA A 79 -7.51 -10.52 1.61
CA ALA A 79 -7.59 -9.33 2.45
C ALA A 79 -6.28 -8.53 2.49
N HIS A 80 -5.10 -9.17 2.40
CA HIS A 80 -3.82 -8.49 2.63
C HIS A 80 -2.83 -8.61 1.47
N THR A 81 -3.16 -9.41 0.45
CA THR A 81 -2.20 -9.72 -0.62
C THR A 81 -2.83 -9.65 -1.98
N VAL A 82 -2.00 -9.33 -2.97
CA VAL A 82 -2.30 -9.53 -4.38
C VAL A 82 -1.24 -10.44 -4.99
N GLN A 83 -1.65 -11.32 -5.89
CA GLN A 83 -0.76 -12.24 -6.58
C GLN A 83 -1.24 -12.49 -8.00
N VAL A 84 -0.29 -12.73 -8.90
CA VAL A 84 -0.57 -13.07 -10.29
C VAL A 84 -0.53 -14.58 -10.45
N PHE A 85 -1.45 -15.13 -11.24
CA PHE A 85 -1.59 -16.56 -11.48
C PHE A 85 -1.75 -16.84 -12.96
N GLN A 86 -1.27 -17.99 -13.41
CA GLN A 86 -1.71 -18.58 -14.66
C GLN A 86 -3.02 -19.35 -14.42
N ILE A 87 -4.01 -19.18 -15.30
CA ILE A 87 -5.17 -20.06 -15.34
C ILE A 87 -4.84 -21.25 -16.23
N LEU A 88 -4.79 -22.44 -15.65
CA LEU A 88 -4.62 -23.69 -16.38
C LEU A 88 -5.95 -24.16 -16.95
N ASN A 89 -5.89 -24.92 -18.06
CA ASN A 89 -7.05 -25.60 -18.63
C ASN A 89 -7.08 -27.06 -18.14
N PRO A 90 -8.21 -27.55 -17.59
CA PRO A 90 -9.50 -26.88 -17.49
C PRO A 90 -9.53 -25.75 -16.43
N PRO A 91 -10.35 -24.70 -16.66
CA PRO A 91 -10.42 -23.52 -15.80
C PRO A 91 -10.81 -23.89 -14.36
N GLY A 92 -10.01 -23.42 -13.39
CA GLY A 92 -10.21 -23.70 -11.96
C GLY A 92 -8.92 -23.99 -11.20
N GLN A 93 -7.85 -24.36 -11.90
CA GLN A 93 -6.50 -24.46 -11.35
C GLN A 93 -5.73 -23.17 -11.58
N PHE A 94 -5.14 -22.64 -10.51
CA PHE A 94 -4.37 -21.40 -10.49
C PHE A 94 -2.94 -21.72 -10.09
N ASP A 95 -2.00 -21.47 -11.00
CA ASP A 95 -0.58 -21.66 -10.73
C ASP A 95 0.07 -20.28 -10.46
N PRO A 96 0.64 -20.04 -9.27
CA PRO A 96 1.21 -18.74 -8.93
C PRO A 96 2.38 -18.36 -9.83
N LEU A 97 2.28 -17.17 -10.43
CA LEU A 97 3.34 -16.54 -11.20
C LEU A 97 4.06 -15.53 -10.32
N GLY A 98 5.02 -16.04 -9.56
CA GLY A 98 5.77 -15.25 -8.58
C GLY A 98 5.14 -15.27 -7.18
N GLN A 99 5.72 -14.49 -6.28
CA GLN A 99 5.31 -14.44 -4.88
C GLN A 99 4.15 -13.46 -4.68
N ALA A 100 3.30 -13.76 -3.70
CA ALA A 100 2.27 -12.83 -3.26
C ALA A 100 2.91 -11.55 -2.73
N GLN A 101 2.37 -10.40 -3.14
CA GLN A 101 2.77 -9.09 -2.63
C GLN A 101 1.78 -8.63 -1.57
N THR A 102 2.29 -8.17 -0.44
CA THR A 102 1.49 -7.70 0.69
C THR A 102 1.20 -6.21 0.55
N PHE A 103 -0.03 -5.80 0.87
CA PHE A 103 -0.38 -4.40 1.00
C PHE A 103 0.38 -3.73 2.15
N ALA A 104 0.47 -2.40 2.12
CA ALA A 104 1.10 -1.66 3.20
C ALA A 104 0.37 -1.90 4.53
N THR A 105 1.09 -1.75 5.64
CA THR A 105 0.57 -2.08 6.98
C THR A 105 -0.75 -1.34 7.26
N GLY A 106 -1.75 -2.13 7.66
CA GLY A 106 -3.09 -1.65 7.99
C GLY A 106 -4.02 -1.48 6.79
N VAL A 107 -3.52 -1.55 5.56
CA VAL A 107 -4.40 -1.52 4.38
C VAL A 107 -4.92 -2.92 4.10
N GLU A 108 -6.23 -3.02 3.91
CA GLU A 108 -6.89 -4.27 3.55
C GLU A 108 -7.74 -4.12 2.29
N PHE A 109 -7.82 -5.21 1.53
CA PHE A 109 -8.83 -5.38 0.50
C PHE A 109 -10.18 -5.68 1.15
N SER A 110 -11.09 -4.72 1.03
CA SER A 110 -12.39 -4.74 1.69
C SER A 110 -13.50 -5.35 0.82
N GLY A 111 -13.31 -5.35 -0.51
CA GLY A 111 -14.23 -6.00 -1.43
C GLY A 111 -14.05 -5.61 -2.88
N ALA A 112 -14.71 -6.33 -3.78
CA ALA A 112 -14.75 -6.01 -5.19
C ALA A 112 -16.15 -6.11 -5.79
N SER A 113 -16.41 -5.28 -6.78
CA SER A 113 -17.53 -5.39 -7.70
C SER A 113 -17.07 -6.00 -9.02
N ASN A 114 -17.94 -6.80 -9.63
CA ASN A 114 -17.73 -7.42 -10.94
C ASN A 114 -16.49 -8.32 -11.07
N ALA A 115 -16.08 -8.96 -9.97
CA ALA A 115 -14.98 -9.92 -9.92
C ALA A 115 -15.50 -11.32 -9.57
N TRP A 116 -14.73 -12.36 -9.86
CA TRP A 116 -15.03 -13.73 -9.42
C TRP A 116 -14.46 -13.99 -8.05
N LEU A 117 -15.06 -14.95 -7.34
CA LEU A 117 -14.52 -15.54 -6.13
C LEU A 117 -14.08 -16.97 -6.43
N ASN A 118 -12.82 -17.30 -6.16
CA ASN A 118 -12.40 -18.69 -6.09
C ASN A 118 -12.67 -19.21 -4.67
N GLN A 119 -13.73 -20.01 -4.51
CA GLN A 119 -14.12 -20.50 -3.19
C GLN A 119 -13.16 -21.55 -2.60
N ASN A 120 -12.42 -22.27 -3.45
CA ASN A 120 -11.48 -23.30 -2.98
C ASN A 120 -10.20 -22.68 -2.43
N LEU A 121 -9.76 -21.56 -3.04
CA LEU A 121 -8.52 -20.87 -2.70
C LEU A 121 -8.74 -19.56 -1.92
N ALA A 122 -10.01 -19.22 -1.63
CA ALA A 122 -10.44 -18.07 -0.84
C ALA A 122 -9.85 -16.71 -1.29
N PHE A 123 -9.81 -16.46 -2.60
CA PHE A 123 -9.41 -15.17 -3.15
C PHE A 123 -10.40 -14.66 -4.21
N THR A 124 -10.49 -13.34 -4.32
CA THR A 124 -11.24 -12.63 -5.37
C THR A 124 -10.33 -12.39 -6.56
N TYR A 125 -10.81 -12.56 -7.79
CA TYR A 125 -9.98 -12.40 -8.97
C TYR A 125 -10.70 -11.86 -10.20
N VAL A 126 -9.88 -11.31 -11.09
CA VAL A 126 -10.16 -11.03 -12.51
C VAL A 126 -9.04 -11.64 -13.33
N TYR A 127 -9.25 -11.84 -14.63
CA TYR A 127 -8.20 -12.35 -15.49
C TYR A 127 -8.22 -11.69 -16.85
N PHE A 128 -7.04 -11.62 -17.46
CA PHE A 128 -6.84 -11.13 -18.81
C PHE A 128 -6.76 -12.30 -19.77
N ASP A 129 -7.42 -12.17 -20.92
CA ASP A 129 -7.20 -13.06 -22.05
C ASP A 129 -5.90 -12.70 -22.80
N TYR A 130 -5.51 -13.53 -23.76
CA TYR A 130 -4.30 -13.33 -24.57
C TYR A 130 -4.32 -12.06 -25.44
N ARG A 131 -5.44 -11.34 -25.50
CA ARG A 131 -5.58 -10.06 -26.23
C ARG A 131 -5.47 -8.86 -25.29
N GLY A 132 -5.33 -9.10 -23.99
CA GLY A 132 -5.26 -8.05 -22.97
C GLY A 132 -6.62 -7.49 -22.56
N PHE A 133 -7.72 -8.12 -22.97
CA PHE A 133 -9.05 -7.80 -22.47
C PHE A 133 -9.25 -8.49 -21.14
N THR A 134 -9.77 -7.75 -20.15
CA THR A 134 -10.13 -8.40 -18.90
C THR A 134 -11.47 -9.08 -19.06
N GLN A 135 -11.55 -10.27 -18.50
CA GLN A 135 -12.78 -10.96 -18.25
C GLN A 135 -13.22 -10.53 -16.84
N THR A 136 -14.51 -10.28 -16.65
CA THR A 136 -15.15 -9.84 -15.40
C THR A 136 -16.44 -10.61 -15.15
N ASN A 137 -17.06 -10.44 -13.98
CA ASN A 137 -18.31 -11.12 -13.62
C ASN A 137 -19.41 -10.15 -13.18
N PRO A 138 -20.32 -9.70 -14.07
CA PRO A 138 -20.56 -10.21 -15.41
C PRO A 138 -19.54 -9.72 -16.44
N ALA A 139 -19.42 -10.44 -17.55
CA ALA A 139 -18.46 -10.12 -18.62
C ALA A 139 -18.75 -8.75 -19.22
N GLY A 140 -17.70 -8.01 -19.58
CA GLY A 140 -17.82 -6.69 -20.22
C GLY A 140 -18.15 -5.54 -19.26
N THR A 141 -18.06 -5.75 -17.95
CA THR A 141 -18.31 -4.70 -16.94
C THR A 141 -17.06 -4.28 -16.21
N THR A 142 -16.93 -3.01 -15.85
CA THR A 142 -15.77 -2.51 -15.09
C THR A 142 -15.71 -3.18 -13.73
N ALA A 143 -14.59 -3.86 -13.43
CA ALA A 143 -14.31 -4.37 -12.10
C ALA A 143 -13.80 -3.25 -11.20
N VAL A 144 -14.24 -3.24 -9.95
CA VAL A 144 -13.85 -2.21 -8.97
C VAL A 144 -13.34 -2.90 -7.72
N PHE A 145 -12.08 -2.70 -7.38
CA PHE A 145 -11.46 -3.21 -6.16
C PHE A 145 -11.38 -2.10 -5.13
N THR A 146 -11.87 -2.34 -3.92
CA THR A 146 -11.84 -1.36 -2.83
C THR A 146 -10.80 -1.78 -1.80
N LEU A 147 -9.80 -0.91 -1.60
CA LEU A 147 -8.86 -1.01 -0.49
C LEU A 147 -9.27 -0.03 0.61
N MET A 148 -9.08 -0.40 1.86
CA MET A 148 -9.50 0.36 3.04
C MET A 148 -8.35 0.50 4.03
N ALA A 149 -8.27 1.67 4.67
CA ALA A 149 -7.37 1.95 5.78
C ALA A 149 -7.79 1.17 7.06
N PRO A 150 -6.89 0.95 8.04
CA PRO A 150 -7.10 -0.02 9.13
C PRO A 150 -8.25 0.30 10.10
N ALA A 151 -8.79 1.52 10.06
CA ALA A 151 -9.92 1.95 10.88
C ALA A 151 -11.17 2.27 10.05
N GLY A 152 -11.23 1.81 8.79
CA GLY A 152 -12.39 1.99 7.91
C GLY A 152 -12.65 3.42 7.41
N GLY A 153 -11.84 4.40 7.82
CA GLY A 153 -12.12 5.82 7.57
C GLY A 153 -11.84 6.29 6.15
N GLN A 154 -10.81 5.75 5.49
CA GLN A 154 -10.43 6.10 4.12
C GLN A 154 -10.42 4.85 3.24
N ARG A 155 -10.86 5.01 2.00
CA ARG A 155 -10.83 3.96 0.98
C ARG A 155 -10.34 4.52 -0.34
N VAL A 156 -9.76 3.65 -1.13
CA VAL A 156 -9.35 3.91 -2.51
C VAL A 156 -9.89 2.81 -3.40
N GLN A 157 -10.29 3.18 -4.60
CA GLN A 157 -10.81 2.24 -5.58
C GLN A 157 -9.85 2.10 -6.75
N VAL A 158 -9.55 0.85 -7.12
CA VAL A 158 -8.82 0.52 -8.35
C VAL A 158 -9.83 -0.03 -9.34
N ASN A 159 -10.04 0.70 -10.43
CA ASN A 159 -11.01 0.35 -11.47
C ASN A 159 -10.27 -0.30 -12.63
N LEU A 160 -10.85 -1.39 -13.14
CA LEU A 160 -10.35 -2.13 -14.29
C LEU A 160 -11.45 -2.19 -15.35
N GLU A 161 -11.21 -1.50 -16.46
CA GLU A 161 -12.17 -1.42 -17.57
C GLU A 161 -12.17 -2.73 -18.39
N ALA A 162 -13.36 -3.30 -18.62
CA ALA A 162 -13.50 -4.59 -19.27
C ALA A 162 -12.94 -4.66 -20.70
N GLY A 163 -13.34 -3.69 -21.52
CA GLY A 163 -13.09 -3.70 -22.97
C GLY A 163 -11.65 -3.40 -23.35
N THR A 164 -10.91 -2.65 -22.53
CA THR A 164 -9.53 -2.24 -22.84
C THR A 164 -8.51 -2.86 -21.88
N GLY A 165 -8.95 -3.40 -20.74
CA GLY A 165 -8.07 -3.77 -19.63
C GLY A 165 -7.33 -2.56 -19.03
N ASN A 166 -7.86 -1.34 -19.20
CA ASN A 166 -7.26 -0.12 -18.65
C ASN A 166 -7.47 -0.07 -17.13
N VAL A 167 -6.46 0.40 -16.41
CA VAL A 167 -6.43 0.42 -14.94
C VAL A 167 -6.31 1.86 -14.46
N THR A 168 -7.31 2.31 -13.70
CA THR A 168 -7.34 3.64 -13.08
C THR A 168 -7.51 3.54 -11.57
N VAL A 169 -7.03 4.56 -10.86
CA VAL A 169 -7.20 4.68 -9.41
C VAL A 169 -8.10 5.89 -9.16
N SER A 170 -9.12 5.72 -8.32
CA SER A 170 -10.06 6.78 -7.96
C SER A 170 -10.21 6.88 -6.44
N TRP A 171 -10.24 8.13 -5.98
CA TRP A 171 -10.51 8.51 -4.60
C TRP A 171 -11.98 8.94 -4.50
N PRO A 172 -12.77 8.38 -3.56
CA PRO A 172 -14.15 8.78 -3.34
C PRO A 172 -14.28 10.16 -2.69
#